data_AF-A0A078RAH6-F1
#
_entry.id   AF-A0A078RAH6-F1
#
_cell.length_a   1.000
_cell.length_b   1.000
_cell.length_c   1.000
_cell.angle_alpha   90.00
_cell.angle_beta   90.00
_cell.angle_gamma   90.00
#
_symmetry.space_group_name_H-M   'P 1'
#
loop_
_entity.id
_entity.type
_entity.pdbx_description
1 polymer ?
#
loop_
_entity_poly.entity_id
_entity_poly.type
_entity_poly.pdbx_seq_one_letter_code
_entity_poly.pdbx_strand_id
1 'polypeptide(L)'
;MTQYPTDLTEKQWQVYKKRFRTARKETETSAQRDNISTHVETIEQLQDKIQTMQSDHHRELMKLEAKHQSELNRKEAVHTEETTRLKTSDIFRKAVNNIIRLARNYYKPCFDAEHVSDIKSVLNLFGDNKQPHRTTRDFLYITAKQKGNLDNRERIKAKREADNVVEGDYDQQQKRSFSMRR
;
A
#
# COMPACT_ATOMS: atom_id res chain seq x y z
N MET A 1 -50.31 88.53 32.37
CA MET A 1 -51.52 88.26 31.56
C MET A 1 -51.18 88.53 30.10
N THR A 2 -50.73 87.52 29.38
CA THR A 2 -50.44 87.64 27.93
C THR A 2 -51.72 87.30 27.17
N GLN A 3 -52.34 88.33 26.57
CA GLN A 3 -53.56 88.24 25.77
C GLN A 3 -53.32 87.40 24.52
N TYR A 4 -54.11 86.34 24.34
CA TYR A 4 -54.24 85.65 23.05
C TYR A 4 -55.33 86.36 22.23
N PRO A 5 -55.08 86.67 20.95
CA PRO A 5 -56.05 87.38 20.11
C PRO A 5 -57.20 86.44 19.70
N THR A 6 -58.43 86.84 19.99
CA THR A 6 -59.64 86.00 19.90
C THR A 6 -60.39 86.08 18.58
N ASP A 7 -59.86 86.71 17.52
CA ASP A 7 -60.58 86.77 16.23
C ASP A 7 -59.63 86.55 15.02
N LEU A 8 -59.50 85.28 14.63
CA LEU A 8 -58.74 84.84 13.46
C LEU A 8 -59.70 84.73 12.27
N THR A 9 -59.41 85.46 11.20
CA THR A 9 -60.16 85.35 9.93
C THR A 9 -60.05 83.92 9.35
N GLU A 10 -61.09 83.42 8.65
CA GLU A 10 -61.13 82.07 8.07
C GLU A 10 -59.85 81.70 7.27
N LYS A 11 -59.29 82.68 6.55
CA LYS A 11 -58.02 82.53 5.82
C LYS A 11 -56.85 82.17 6.74
N GLN A 12 -56.77 82.79 7.91
CA GLN A 12 -55.73 82.50 8.91
C GLN A 12 -55.89 81.09 9.49
N TRP A 13 -57.12 80.64 9.73
CA TRP A 13 -57.40 79.29 10.25
C TRP A 13 -57.03 78.19 9.25
N GLN A 14 -57.28 78.42 7.96
CA GLN A 14 -56.85 77.51 6.90
C GLN A 14 -55.32 77.44 6.79
N VAL A 15 -54.62 78.57 6.94
CA VAL A 15 -53.16 78.62 6.99
C VAL A 15 -52.62 77.83 8.18
N TYR A 16 -53.22 77.99 9.37
CA TYR A 16 -52.82 77.25 10.56
C TYR A 16 -52.98 75.73 10.39
N LYS A 17 -54.16 75.27 9.93
CA LYS A 17 -54.40 73.84 9.67
C LYS A 17 -53.44 73.26 8.64
N LYS A 18 -53.11 74.02 7.59
CA LYS A 18 -52.12 73.62 6.58
C LYS A 18 -50.75 73.43 7.21
N ARG A 19 -50.27 74.42 7.98
CA ARG A 19 -48.97 74.36 8.68
C ARG A 19 -48.90 73.19 9.66
N PHE A 20 -49.95 72.94 10.43
CA PHE A 20 -49.96 71.82 11.38
C PHE A 20 -49.86 70.45 10.68
N ARG A 21 -50.61 70.26 9.58
CA ARG A 21 -50.50 69.04 8.77
C ARG A 21 -49.12 68.90 8.13
N THR A 22 -48.53 70.00 7.67
CA THR A 22 -47.17 70.02 7.11
C THR A 22 -46.14 69.63 8.16
N ALA A 23 -46.16 70.26 9.35
CA ALA A 23 -45.23 69.96 10.44
C ALA A 23 -45.31 68.48 10.88
N ARG A 24 -46.52 67.91 10.95
CA ARG A 24 -46.70 66.48 11.23
C ARG A 24 -46.05 65.61 10.16
N LYS A 25 -46.30 65.89 8.88
CA LYS A 25 -45.64 65.17 7.78
C LYS A 25 -44.12 65.33 7.82
N GLU A 26 -43.62 66.49 8.20
CA GLU A 26 -42.17 66.73 8.37
C GLU A 26 -41.59 65.86 9.49
N THR A 27 -42.28 65.72 10.62
CA THR A 27 -41.84 64.81 11.69
C THR A 27 -41.86 63.34 11.27
N GLU A 28 -42.93 62.89 10.59
CA GLU A 28 -43.06 61.52 10.10
C GLU A 28 -41.99 61.20 9.04
N THR A 29 -41.71 62.13 8.13
CA THR A 29 -40.65 61.98 7.12
C THR A 29 -39.24 62.07 7.71
N SER A 30 -39.04 62.76 8.82
CA SER A 30 -37.77 62.75 9.56
C SER A 30 -37.54 61.38 10.18
N ALA A 31 -38.52 60.85 10.91
CA ALA A 31 -38.42 59.52 11.53
C ALA A 31 -38.20 58.40 10.50
N GLN A 32 -38.84 58.49 9.34
CA GLN A 32 -38.60 57.56 8.23
C GLN A 32 -37.17 57.66 7.69
N ARG A 33 -36.62 58.87 7.57
CA ARG A 33 -35.23 59.07 7.13
C ARG A 33 -34.24 58.41 8.10
N ASP A 34 -34.45 58.56 9.40
CA ASP A 34 -33.57 57.96 10.42
C ASP A 34 -33.63 56.42 10.37
N ASN A 35 -34.83 55.84 10.20
CA ASN A 35 -35.00 54.40 10.01
C ASN A 35 -34.31 53.90 8.74
N ILE A 36 -34.46 54.63 7.63
CA ILE A 36 -33.78 54.29 6.36
C ILE A 36 -32.26 54.34 6.55
N SER A 37 -31.72 55.36 7.22
CA SER A 37 -30.29 55.47 7.51
C SER A 37 -29.78 54.23 8.27
N THR A 38 -30.48 53.84 9.33
CA THR A 38 -30.14 52.67 10.15
C THR A 38 -30.16 51.37 9.31
N HIS A 39 -31.16 51.22 8.44
CA HIS A 39 -31.25 50.05 7.57
C HIS A 39 -30.16 50.02 6.49
N VAL A 40 -29.80 51.17 5.91
CA VAL A 40 -28.70 51.27 4.95
C VAL A 40 -27.39 50.81 5.61
N GLU A 41 -27.08 51.31 6.81
CA GLU A 41 -25.90 50.89 7.57
C GLU A 41 -25.89 49.37 7.84
N THR A 42 -27.06 48.80 8.19
CA THR A 42 -27.19 47.36 8.42
C THR A 42 -26.96 46.55 7.13
N ILE A 43 -27.45 47.05 5.99
CA ILE A 43 -27.25 46.41 4.69
C ILE A 43 -25.77 46.41 4.31
N GLU A 44 -25.07 47.52 4.52
CA GLU A 44 -23.62 47.61 4.26
C GLU A 44 -22.84 46.61 5.12
N GLN A 45 -23.13 46.53 6.42
CA GLN A 45 -22.49 45.54 7.31
C GLN A 45 -22.75 44.10 6.88
N LEU A 46 -23.96 43.78 6.41
CA LEU A 46 -24.28 42.44 5.91
C LEU A 46 -23.55 42.16 4.60
N GLN A 47 -23.41 43.15 3.71
CA GLN A 47 -22.66 43.00 2.45
C GLN A 47 -21.18 42.69 2.70
N ASP A 48 -20.54 43.43 3.61
CA ASP A 48 -19.15 43.19 4.01
C ASP A 48 -18.97 41.78 4.60
N LYS A 49 -19.92 41.36 5.44
CA LYS A 49 -19.92 40.02 6.04
C LYS A 49 -20.08 38.92 5.00
N ILE A 50 -20.95 39.12 4.01
CA ILE A 50 -21.14 38.16 2.91
C ILE A 50 -19.86 38.04 2.08
N GLN A 51 -19.22 39.16 1.75
CA GLN A 51 -17.98 39.16 0.96
C GLN A 51 -16.82 38.47 1.70
N THR A 52 -16.67 38.73 3.00
CA THR A 52 -15.65 38.06 3.81
C THR A 52 -15.91 36.55 3.90
N MET A 53 -17.15 36.14 4.15
CA MET A 53 -17.52 34.72 4.16
C MET A 53 -17.27 34.04 2.81
N GLN A 54 -17.59 34.69 1.70
CA GLN A 54 -17.34 34.17 0.35
C GLN A 54 -15.85 34.00 0.08
N SER A 55 -15.04 34.99 0.49
CA SER A 55 -13.59 34.97 0.32
C SER A 55 -12.94 33.86 1.16
N ASP A 56 -13.35 33.72 2.42
CA ASP A 56 -12.88 32.66 3.31
C ASP A 56 -13.27 31.28 2.79
N HIS A 57 -14.52 31.12 2.33
CA HIS A 57 -14.99 29.87 1.75
C HIS A 57 -14.18 29.48 0.51
N HIS A 58 -13.90 30.44 -0.39
CA HIS A 58 -13.07 30.20 -1.56
C HIS A 58 -11.64 29.79 -1.18
N ARG A 59 -11.05 30.45 -0.17
CA ARG A 59 -9.71 30.11 0.32
C ARG A 59 -9.65 28.69 0.89
N GLU A 60 -10.64 28.29 1.69
CA GLU A 60 -10.69 26.94 2.24
C GLU A 60 -10.91 25.88 1.16
N LEU A 61 -11.71 26.16 0.13
CA LEU A 61 -11.85 25.29 -1.03
C LEU A 61 -10.52 25.06 -1.75
N MET A 62 -9.79 26.13 -2.07
CA MET A 62 -8.48 26.01 -2.74
C MET A 62 -7.48 25.21 -1.91
N LYS A 63 -7.47 25.41 -0.59
CA LYS A 63 -6.60 24.67 0.32
C LYS A 63 -6.96 23.19 0.40
N LEU A 64 -8.25 22.88 0.45
CA LEU A 64 -8.74 21.51 0.50
C LEU A 64 -8.46 20.77 -0.81
N GLU A 65 -8.67 21.41 -1.95
CA GLU A 65 -8.38 20.85 -3.28
C GLU A 65 -6.89 20.56 -3.45
N ALA A 66 -6.02 21.51 -3.08
CA ALA A 66 -4.57 21.30 -3.10
C ALA A 66 -4.15 20.14 -2.19
N LYS A 67 -4.75 20.03 -1.00
CA LYS A 67 -4.49 18.94 -0.06
C LYS A 67 -4.94 17.59 -0.64
N HIS A 68 -6.14 17.52 -1.19
CA HIS A 68 -6.64 16.30 -1.83
C HIS A 68 -5.77 15.87 -3.00
N GLN A 69 -5.35 16.80 -3.85
CA GLN A 69 -4.46 16.49 -4.97
C GLN A 69 -3.10 15.97 -4.49
N SER A 70 -2.51 16.59 -3.46
CA SER A 70 -1.28 16.11 -2.84
C SER A 70 -1.43 14.71 -2.24
N GLU A 71 -2.55 14.43 -1.57
CA GLU A 71 -2.84 13.12 -0.98
C GLU A 71 -3.03 12.04 -2.04
N LEU A 72 -3.67 12.36 -3.17
CA LEU A 72 -3.81 11.46 -4.31
C LEU A 72 -2.44 11.10 -4.89
N ASN A 73 -1.63 12.11 -5.22
CA ASN A 73 -0.28 11.90 -5.78
C ASN A 73 0.60 11.06 -4.85
N ARG A 74 0.52 11.31 -3.53
CA ARG A 74 1.25 10.53 -2.52
C ARG A 74 0.78 9.07 -2.49
N LYS A 75 -0.52 8.82 -2.53
CA LYS A 75 -1.08 7.46 -2.56
C LYS A 75 -0.69 6.71 -3.84
N GLU A 76 -0.67 7.38 -4.99
CA GLU A 76 -0.24 6.80 -6.26
C GLU A 76 1.24 6.40 -6.23
N ALA A 77 2.11 7.23 -5.66
CA ALA A 77 3.52 6.92 -5.49
C ALA A 77 3.73 5.69 -4.59
N VAL A 78 3.07 5.66 -3.43
CA VAL A 78 3.13 4.53 -2.49
C VAL A 78 2.59 3.25 -3.13
N HIS A 79 1.48 3.32 -3.85
CA HIS A 79 0.91 2.15 -4.53
C HIS A 79 1.84 1.62 -5.61
N THR A 80 2.45 2.51 -6.40
CA THR A 80 3.44 2.13 -7.42
C THR A 80 4.63 1.41 -6.77
N GLU A 81 5.20 1.97 -5.70
CA GLU A 81 6.30 1.34 -4.97
C GLU A 81 5.91 -0.04 -4.43
N GLU A 82 4.75 -0.16 -3.77
CA GLU A 82 4.28 -1.41 -3.20
C GLU A 82 4.11 -2.49 -4.28
N THR A 83 3.53 -2.14 -5.44
CA THR A 83 3.36 -3.10 -6.53
C THR A 83 4.70 -3.59 -7.09
N THR A 84 5.73 -2.74 -7.16
CA THR A 84 7.07 -3.16 -7.59
C THR A 84 7.71 -4.10 -6.56
N ARG A 85 7.52 -3.83 -5.27
CA ARG A 85 8.00 -4.68 -4.18
C ARG A 85 7.35 -6.06 -4.20
N LEU A 86 6.03 -6.14 -4.37
CA LEU A 86 5.30 -7.40 -4.46
C LEU A 86 5.74 -8.24 -5.67
N LYS A 87 5.87 -7.62 -6.85
CA LYS A 87 6.38 -8.30 -8.07
C LYS A 87 7.78 -8.87 -7.83
N THR A 88 8.64 -8.11 -7.18
CA THR A 88 10.02 -8.51 -6.86
C THR A 88 10.04 -9.67 -5.87
N SER A 89 9.24 -9.60 -4.80
CA SER A 89 9.07 -10.69 -3.83
C SER A 89 8.59 -11.98 -4.50
N ASP A 90 7.65 -11.88 -5.44
CA ASP A 90 7.17 -13.03 -6.19
C ASP A 90 8.25 -13.68 -7.08
N ILE A 91 9.10 -12.87 -7.71
CA ILE A 91 10.25 -13.36 -8.47
C ILE A 91 11.23 -14.10 -7.54
N PHE A 92 11.56 -13.51 -6.38
CA PHE A 92 12.43 -14.15 -5.38
C PHE A 92 11.84 -15.47 -4.89
N ARG A 93 10.55 -15.50 -4.56
CA ARG A 93 9.85 -16.72 -4.14
C ARG A 93 9.94 -17.82 -5.22
N LYS A 94 9.73 -17.47 -6.50
CA LYS A 94 9.88 -18.41 -7.62
C LYS A 94 11.33 -18.91 -7.76
N ALA A 95 12.31 -18.01 -7.62
CA ALA A 95 13.72 -18.36 -7.70
C ALA A 95 14.13 -19.32 -6.57
N VAL A 96 13.75 -19.02 -5.33
CA VAL A 96 14.00 -19.87 -4.15
C VAL A 96 13.35 -21.24 -4.34
N ASN A 97 12.09 -21.31 -4.78
CA ASN A 97 11.42 -22.59 -5.05
C ASN A 97 12.15 -23.40 -6.12
N ASN A 98 12.65 -22.76 -7.17
CA ASN A 98 13.44 -23.42 -8.20
C ASN A 98 14.78 -23.96 -7.67
N ILE A 99 15.46 -23.21 -6.80
CA ILE A 99 16.72 -23.66 -6.16
C ILE A 99 16.45 -24.86 -5.26
N ILE A 100 15.41 -24.79 -4.41
CA ILE A 100 15.01 -25.90 -3.54
C ILE A 100 14.69 -27.15 -4.38
N ARG A 101 13.92 -26.99 -5.46
CA ARG A 101 13.61 -28.09 -6.40
C ARG A 101 14.87 -28.68 -7.01
N LEU A 102 15.81 -27.82 -7.44
CA LEU A 102 17.09 -28.25 -8.00
C LEU A 102 17.93 -29.03 -6.98
N ALA A 103 17.99 -28.55 -5.73
CA ALA A 103 18.71 -29.20 -4.64
C ALA A 103 18.10 -30.56 -4.30
N ARG A 104 16.77 -30.66 -4.20
CA ARG A 104 16.07 -31.94 -3.99
C ARG A 104 16.38 -32.95 -5.09
N ASN A 105 16.36 -32.53 -6.34
CA ASN A 105 16.71 -33.41 -7.47
C ASN A 105 18.18 -33.82 -7.44
N TYR A 106 19.08 -32.90 -7.08
CA TYR A 106 20.50 -33.19 -6.97
C TYR A 106 20.81 -34.23 -5.89
N TYR A 107 20.16 -34.17 -4.73
CA TYR A 107 20.42 -35.10 -3.62
C TYR A 107 19.49 -36.31 -3.57
N LYS A 108 18.59 -36.48 -4.55
CA LYS A 108 17.76 -37.68 -4.69
C LYS A 108 18.64 -38.92 -4.87
N PRO A 109 18.61 -39.94 -4.00
CA PRO A 109 19.48 -41.12 -4.16
C PRO A 109 19.25 -41.85 -5.49
N CYS A 110 20.33 -42.30 -6.12
CA CYS A 110 20.33 -43.18 -7.28
C CYS A 110 20.16 -44.65 -6.87
N PHE A 111 20.63 -45.04 -5.68
CA PHE A 111 20.53 -46.39 -5.15
C PHE A 111 19.57 -46.50 -3.98
N ASP A 112 18.94 -47.65 -3.84
CA ASP A 112 18.06 -47.92 -2.71
C ASP A 112 18.86 -48.16 -1.43
N ALA A 113 18.35 -47.71 -0.30
CA ALA A 113 19.03 -47.77 0.99
C ALA A 113 19.29 -49.23 1.42
N GLU A 114 18.33 -50.11 1.16
CA GLU A 114 18.41 -51.55 1.48
C GLU A 114 19.53 -52.22 0.69
N HIS A 115 19.53 -52.07 -0.64
CA HIS A 115 20.59 -52.62 -1.49
C HIS A 115 21.98 -52.08 -1.12
N VAL A 116 22.08 -50.80 -0.74
CA VAL A 116 23.37 -50.23 -0.29
C VAL A 116 23.83 -50.87 1.02
N SER A 117 22.91 -51.15 1.96
CA SER A 117 23.22 -51.85 3.20
C SER A 117 23.77 -53.26 2.94
N ASP A 118 23.14 -54.01 2.03
CA ASP A 118 23.60 -55.35 1.64
C ASP A 118 24.99 -55.32 1.03
N ILE A 119 25.23 -54.38 0.11
CA ILE A 119 26.54 -54.18 -0.53
C ILE A 119 27.62 -53.84 0.51
N LYS A 120 27.31 -52.95 1.47
CA LYS A 120 28.22 -52.61 2.57
C LYS A 120 28.56 -53.82 3.42
N SER A 121 27.55 -54.62 3.78
CA SER A 121 27.73 -55.85 4.57
C SER A 121 28.67 -56.83 3.88
N VAL A 122 28.49 -57.05 2.57
CA VAL A 122 29.36 -57.92 1.76
C VAL A 122 30.77 -57.36 1.65
N LEU A 123 30.94 -56.05 1.42
CA LEU A 123 32.27 -55.42 1.32
C LEU A 123 33.07 -55.53 2.63
N ASN A 124 32.40 -55.45 3.79
CA ASN A 124 33.05 -55.61 5.08
C ASN A 124 33.71 -56.99 5.27
N LEU A 125 33.20 -58.03 4.61
CA LEU A 125 33.79 -59.38 4.65
C LEU A 125 35.17 -59.45 3.97
N PHE A 126 35.46 -58.50 3.07
CA PHE A 126 36.74 -58.44 2.34
C PHE A 126 37.79 -57.55 3.04
N GLY A 127 37.43 -56.91 4.16
CA GLY A 127 38.31 -55.99 4.89
C GLY A 127 38.86 -54.87 4.01
N ASP A 128 40.14 -54.54 4.18
CA ASP A 128 40.81 -53.43 3.49
C ASP A 128 41.28 -53.77 2.06
N ASN A 129 40.91 -54.93 1.52
CA ASN A 129 41.32 -55.32 0.17
C ASN A 129 40.70 -54.37 -0.86
N LYS A 130 41.52 -53.53 -1.49
CA LYS A 130 41.04 -52.49 -2.42
C LYS A 130 40.43 -53.04 -3.72
N GLN A 131 40.65 -54.31 -4.06
CA GLN A 131 40.21 -54.86 -5.34
C GLN A 131 38.67 -55.06 -5.40
N PRO A 132 38.01 -55.73 -4.43
CA PRO A 132 36.55 -55.79 -4.34
C PRO A 132 35.89 -54.41 -4.32
N HIS A 133 36.44 -53.47 -3.56
CA HIS A 133 35.93 -52.08 -3.49
C HIS A 133 35.96 -51.40 -4.86
N ARG A 134 37.07 -51.51 -5.60
CA ARG A 134 37.19 -50.96 -6.97
C ARG A 134 36.21 -51.61 -7.94
N THR A 135 36.10 -52.94 -7.92
CA THR A 135 35.19 -53.69 -8.80
C THR A 135 33.73 -53.34 -8.52
N THR A 136 33.32 -53.29 -7.25
CA THR A 136 31.97 -52.93 -6.83
C THR A 136 31.62 -51.50 -7.25
N ARG A 137 32.55 -50.55 -7.10
CA ARG A 137 32.36 -49.18 -7.58
C ARG A 137 32.10 -49.12 -9.09
N ASP A 138 32.94 -49.76 -9.88
CA ASP A 138 32.82 -49.73 -11.35
C ASP A 138 31.50 -50.37 -11.80
N PHE A 139 31.11 -51.47 -11.15
CA PHE A 139 29.83 -52.13 -11.37
C PHE A 139 28.63 -51.23 -11.05
N LEU A 140 28.65 -50.53 -9.91
CA LEU A 140 27.59 -49.59 -9.52
C LEU A 140 27.48 -48.43 -10.50
N TYR A 141 28.61 -47.87 -10.94
CA TYR A 141 28.63 -46.80 -11.92
C TYR A 141 28.07 -47.23 -13.28
N ILE A 142 28.47 -48.40 -13.77
CA ILE A 142 27.96 -48.97 -15.03
C ILE A 142 26.46 -49.25 -14.93
N THR A 143 26.01 -49.84 -13.83
CA THR A 143 24.59 -50.15 -13.60
C THR A 143 23.74 -48.88 -13.55
N ALA A 144 24.22 -47.83 -12.87
CA ALA A 144 23.54 -46.54 -12.85
C ALA A 144 23.43 -45.93 -14.25
N LYS A 145 24.47 -46.05 -15.08
CA LYS A 145 24.47 -45.60 -16.48
C LYS A 145 23.53 -46.43 -17.38
N GLN A 146 23.32 -47.71 -17.08
CA GLN A 146 22.40 -48.57 -17.83
C GLN A 146 20.93 -48.35 -17.45
N LYS A 147 20.65 -47.90 -16.21
CA LYS A 147 19.29 -47.60 -15.73
C LYS A 147 18.64 -46.37 -16.39
N GLY A 148 19.40 -45.54 -17.12
CA GLY A 148 18.84 -44.44 -17.91
C GLY A 148 19.91 -43.61 -18.62
N ASN A 149 19.50 -42.81 -19.61
CA ASN A 149 20.38 -41.84 -20.28
C ASN A 149 20.70 -40.67 -19.34
N LEU A 150 21.63 -40.90 -18.41
CA LEU A 150 22.08 -39.91 -17.45
C LEU A 150 22.74 -38.73 -18.16
N ASP A 151 22.33 -37.51 -17.83
CA ASP A 151 23.03 -36.30 -18.27
C ASP A 151 24.43 -36.20 -17.62
N ASN A 152 25.25 -35.24 -18.06
CA ASN A 152 26.62 -35.11 -17.52
C ASN A 152 26.65 -34.90 -15.99
N ARG A 153 25.65 -34.18 -15.45
CA ARG A 153 25.54 -33.89 -14.01
C ARG A 153 25.12 -35.14 -13.24
N GLU A 154 24.18 -35.90 -13.76
CA GLU A 154 23.70 -37.17 -13.22
C GLU A 154 24.79 -38.24 -13.27
N ARG A 155 25.64 -38.24 -14.31
CA ARG A 155 26.82 -39.13 -14.39
C ARG A 155 27.85 -38.81 -13.31
N ILE A 156 28.17 -37.53 -13.10
CA ILE A 156 29.09 -37.11 -12.03
C ILE A 156 28.54 -37.49 -10.66
N LYS A 157 27.24 -37.29 -10.45
CA LYS A 157 26.55 -37.66 -9.21
C LYS A 157 26.56 -39.18 -8.99
N ALA A 158 26.16 -39.98 -9.97
CA ALA A 158 26.12 -41.43 -9.86
C ALA A 158 27.50 -42.02 -9.54
N LYS A 159 28.57 -41.44 -10.11
CA LYS A 159 29.94 -41.81 -9.77
C LYS A 159 30.26 -41.52 -8.29
N ARG A 160 30.02 -40.30 -7.83
CA ARG A 160 30.26 -39.90 -6.43
C ARG A 160 29.42 -40.73 -5.46
N GLU A 161 28.19 -41.04 -5.82
CA GLU A 161 27.31 -41.85 -5.00
C GLU A 161 27.81 -43.29 -4.90
N ALA A 162 28.32 -43.87 -5.99
CA ALA A 162 28.97 -45.18 -5.98
C ALA A 162 30.26 -45.19 -5.14
N ASP A 163 31.07 -44.13 -5.21
CA ASP A 163 32.23 -43.94 -4.31
C ASP A 163 31.77 -43.94 -2.84
N ASN A 164 30.76 -43.13 -2.48
CA ASN A 164 30.25 -43.03 -1.11
C ASN A 164 29.62 -44.33 -0.58
N VAL A 165 29.03 -45.16 -1.45
CA VAL A 165 28.52 -46.50 -1.07
C VAL A 165 29.65 -47.40 -0.62
N VAL A 166 30.73 -47.44 -1.40
CA VAL A 166 31.89 -48.32 -1.19
C VAL A 166 32.75 -47.81 -0.03
N GLU A 167 32.93 -46.50 0.10
CA GLU A 167 33.71 -45.86 1.17
C GLU A 167 32.95 -45.76 2.51
N GLY A 168 31.65 -46.07 2.52
CA GLY A 168 30.83 -46.10 3.74
C GLY A 168 30.11 -44.78 4.08
N ASP A 169 30.46 -43.68 3.41
CA ASP A 169 29.94 -42.32 3.67
C ASP A 169 28.50 -42.07 3.19
N TYR A 170 27.86 -43.07 2.57
CA TYR A 170 26.51 -42.96 2.02
C TYR A 170 25.43 -42.53 3.01
N ASP A 171 25.54 -42.91 4.28
CA ASP A 171 24.52 -42.60 5.29
C ASP A 171 24.53 -41.10 5.66
N GLN A 172 25.69 -40.46 5.56
CA GLN A 172 25.82 -39.01 5.72
C GLN A 172 25.19 -38.26 4.53
N GLN A 173 25.35 -38.80 3.32
CA GLN A 173 24.69 -38.27 2.12
C GLN A 173 23.16 -38.34 2.24
N GLN A 174 22.61 -39.47 2.73
CA GLN A 174 21.17 -39.60 2.93
C GLN A 174 20.62 -38.63 3.99
N LYS A 175 21.31 -38.47 5.12
CA LYS A 175 20.91 -37.51 6.18
C LYS A 175 20.78 -36.08 5.64
N ARG A 176 21.66 -35.67 4.72
CA ARG A 176 21.56 -34.36 4.02
C ARG A 176 20.32 -34.29 3.13
N SER A 177 19.99 -35.36 2.41
CA SER A 177 18.77 -35.46 1.60
C SER A 177 17.48 -35.38 2.44
N PHE A 178 17.44 -36.05 3.60
CA PHE A 178 16.28 -36.02 4.50
C PHE A 178 16.06 -34.65 5.14
N SER A 179 17.12 -33.91 5.45
CA SER A 179 17.03 -32.54 5.98
C SER A 179 16.33 -31.56 5.04
N MET A 180 16.34 -31.81 3.72
CA MET A 180 15.69 -30.95 2.72
C MET A 180 14.26 -31.37 2.38
N ARG A 181 13.74 -32.40 3.06
CA ARG A 181 12.41 -32.98 2.84
C ARG A 181 11.34 -32.47 3.83
N ARG A 182 11.76 -31.78 4.90
CA ARG A 182 10.88 -31.08 5.86
C ARG A 182 10.49 -29.69 5.37
#